data_AF-A0A388PBV2-F1
#
_entry.id   AF-A0A388PBV2-F1
#
_cell.length_a   1.000
_cell.length_b   1.000
_cell.length_c   1.000
_cell.angle_alpha   90.00
_cell.angle_beta   90.00
_cell.angle_gamma   90.00
#
_symmetry.space_group_name_H-M   'P 1'
#
loop_
_entity.id
_entity.type
_entity.pdbx_description
1 polymer ?
#
loop_
_entity_poly.entity_id
_entity_poly.type
_entity_poly.pdbx_seq_one_letter_code
_entity_poly.pdbx_strand_id
1 'polypeptide(L)'
;MHRPLPHFLTALLVAVLCTPFVSGQEMQEMAMKDSAMKASATAKVEEKMDPAGLEFFEKNVRPILSERCYKCHSAAESTSKGGLLLDSRAAMLEGGDQGPAVVPNNLKKSL
;
A
#
# COMPACT_ATOMS: atom_id res chain seq x y z
N MET A 1 29.37 44.93 -13.51
CA MET A 1 30.40 44.11 -14.19
C MET A 1 30.00 42.65 -14.06
N HIS A 2 30.13 41.92 -15.16
CA HIS A 2 29.40 40.71 -15.51
C HIS A 2 29.60 39.54 -14.53
N ARG A 3 28.50 39.05 -13.96
CA ARG A 3 28.37 37.66 -13.52
C ARG A 3 27.40 36.96 -14.49
N PRO A 4 27.88 36.08 -15.39
CA PRO A 4 27.01 35.36 -16.31
C PRO A 4 26.21 34.28 -15.58
N LEU A 5 24.90 34.23 -15.87
CA LEU A 5 23.96 33.15 -15.57
C LEU A 5 24.11 32.02 -16.64
N PRO A 6 23.34 30.92 -16.63
CA PRO A 6 23.82 29.61 -16.20
C PRO A 6 23.84 28.57 -17.34
N HIS A 7 24.67 27.52 -17.20
CA HIS A 7 24.77 26.38 -18.15
C HIS A 7 23.55 25.42 -18.14
N PHE A 8 22.35 25.90 -17.82
CA PHE A 8 21.12 25.09 -17.76
C PHE A 8 20.37 24.97 -19.10
N LEU A 9 20.97 25.34 -20.25
CA LEU A 9 20.22 25.48 -21.51
C LEU A 9 20.67 24.65 -22.73
N THR A 10 21.53 23.62 -22.58
CA THR A 10 22.04 22.88 -23.77
C THR A 10 21.89 21.35 -23.76
N ALA A 11 21.14 20.76 -22.82
CA ALA A 11 20.99 19.30 -22.75
C ALA A 11 19.53 18.80 -22.93
N LEU A 12 18.75 19.47 -23.78
CA LEU A 12 17.39 19.05 -24.16
C LEU A 12 17.26 18.95 -25.70
N LEU A 13 18.01 18.08 -26.40
CA LEU A 13 17.70 17.79 -27.82
C LEU A 13 18.37 16.57 -28.51
N VAL A 14 18.59 15.42 -27.88
CA VAL A 14 19.11 14.24 -28.63
C VAL A 14 18.33 12.95 -28.32
N ALA A 15 17.67 12.44 -29.36
CA ALA A 15 17.27 11.04 -29.62
C ALA A 15 15.90 10.50 -29.13
N VAL A 16 14.81 11.18 -29.52
CA VAL A 16 13.42 10.65 -29.57
C VAL A 16 13.12 9.81 -30.84
N LEU A 17 14.11 9.42 -31.67
CA LEU A 17 13.82 8.90 -33.03
C LEU A 17 14.58 7.61 -33.42
N CYS A 18 14.43 6.49 -32.71
CA CYS A 18 14.75 5.15 -33.28
C CYS A 18 14.30 3.92 -32.45
N THR A 19 13.00 3.69 -32.29
CA THR A 19 12.49 2.31 -32.15
C THR A 19 11.30 2.09 -33.09
N PRO A 20 11.33 1.03 -33.92
CA PRO A 20 10.45 0.88 -35.08
C PRO A 20 9.00 0.57 -34.71
N PHE A 21 8.11 1.32 -35.33
CA PHE A 21 6.67 1.11 -35.43
C PHE A 21 6.38 0.33 -36.73
N VAL A 22 6.11 -0.97 -36.66
CA VAL A 22 5.50 -1.83 -37.71
C VAL A 22 5.37 -3.25 -37.11
N SER A 23 4.16 -3.72 -36.81
CA SER A 23 3.15 -4.39 -37.66
C SER A 23 3.22 -5.91 -37.48
N GLY A 24 2.24 -6.49 -36.79
CA GLY A 24 2.19 -7.94 -36.53
C GLY A 24 1.04 -8.34 -35.61
N GLN A 25 -0.17 -8.26 -36.15
CA GLN A 25 -1.36 -8.92 -35.62
C GLN A 25 -1.38 -10.37 -36.15
N GLU A 26 -1.80 -11.29 -35.28
CA GLU A 26 -2.41 -12.62 -35.54
C GLU A 26 -1.52 -13.83 -35.88
N MET A 27 -1.50 -14.81 -34.97
CA MET A 27 -2.29 -16.05 -35.07
C MET A 27 -1.94 -16.95 -33.85
N GLN A 28 -2.83 -17.15 -32.86
CA GLN A 28 -3.87 -18.20 -32.85
C GLN A 28 -3.23 -19.59 -32.92
N GLU A 29 -3.02 -20.31 -31.82
CA GLU A 29 -3.96 -21.18 -31.09
C GLU A 29 -3.16 -21.67 -29.87
N MET A 30 -3.64 -21.67 -28.62
CA MET A 30 -4.40 -22.74 -27.92
C MET A 30 -4.16 -22.40 -26.42
N ALA A 31 -5.13 -22.25 -25.52
CA ALA A 31 -6.34 -23.01 -25.35
C ALA A 31 -7.42 -22.13 -24.70
N MET A 32 -8.60 -22.13 -25.30
CA MET A 32 -9.84 -22.05 -24.53
C MET A 32 -9.83 -23.28 -23.60
N LYS A 33 -9.55 -23.06 -22.32
CA LYS A 33 -10.12 -23.89 -21.26
C LYS A 33 -11.21 -23.04 -20.65
N ASP A 34 -12.38 -23.21 -21.23
CA ASP A 34 -13.62 -22.55 -20.86
C ASP A 34 -13.90 -22.59 -19.36
N SER A 35 -14.54 -21.50 -18.94
CA SER A 35 -15.49 -21.49 -17.84
C SER A 35 -14.97 -21.88 -16.46
N ALA A 36 -14.60 -20.85 -15.70
CA ALA A 36 -15.49 -20.43 -14.65
C ALA A 36 -15.14 -19.01 -14.22
N MET A 37 -15.89 -18.09 -14.80
CA MET A 37 -16.33 -16.87 -14.14
C MET A 37 -16.57 -17.12 -12.65
N LYS A 38 -15.66 -16.62 -11.82
CA LYS A 38 -16.04 -16.04 -10.54
C LYS A 38 -15.23 -14.77 -10.34
N ALA A 39 -15.70 -13.73 -11.04
CA ALA A 39 -15.75 -12.40 -10.48
C ALA A 39 -16.45 -12.51 -9.12
N SER A 40 -15.68 -12.78 -8.06
CA SER A 40 -16.12 -12.53 -6.70
C SER A 40 -15.87 -11.06 -6.45
N ALA A 41 -16.81 -10.25 -6.94
CA ALA A 41 -17.07 -8.93 -6.40
C ALA A 41 -17.29 -9.08 -4.89
N THR A 42 -16.24 -8.94 -4.11
CA THR A 42 -16.37 -8.38 -2.77
C THR A 42 -16.10 -6.91 -2.91
N ALA A 43 -17.18 -6.17 -2.74
CA ALA A 43 -17.29 -4.73 -2.87
C ALA A 43 -16.05 -4.00 -2.34
N LYS A 44 -15.67 -2.96 -3.08
CA LYS A 44 -15.03 -1.77 -2.53
C LYS A 44 -15.93 -1.25 -1.41
N VAL A 45 -15.75 -1.74 -0.19
CA VAL A 45 -16.32 -1.13 1.00
C VAL A 45 -15.54 0.16 1.17
N GLU A 46 -16.09 1.24 0.64
CA GLU A 46 -15.68 2.58 1.03
C GLU A 46 -16.24 2.79 2.45
N GLU A 47 -15.50 2.24 3.40
CA GLU A 47 -15.83 2.26 4.82
C GLU A 47 -15.66 3.70 5.31
N LYS A 48 -16.74 4.48 5.25
CA LYS A 48 -16.84 5.70 6.07
C LYS A 48 -16.63 5.25 7.51
N MET A 49 -15.54 5.73 8.12
CA MET A 49 -15.29 5.51 9.54
C MET A 49 -16.52 5.98 10.33
N ASP A 50 -17.16 5.03 11.01
CA ASP A 50 -18.26 5.31 11.91
C ASP A 50 -17.73 6.20 13.07
N PRO A 51 -18.31 7.39 13.30
CA PRO A 51 -17.78 8.31 14.31
C PRO A 51 -17.85 7.73 15.73
N ALA A 52 -18.84 6.88 16.03
CA ALA A 52 -18.93 6.21 17.33
C ALA A 52 -17.83 5.13 17.47
N GLY A 53 -17.53 4.39 16.42
CA GLY A 53 -16.43 3.43 16.35
C GLY A 53 -15.06 4.10 16.52
N LEU A 54 -14.85 5.28 15.91
CA LEU A 54 -13.64 6.06 16.13
C LEU A 54 -13.53 6.55 17.58
N GLU A 55 -14.61 7.09 18.15
CA GLU A 55 -14.61 7.50 19.56
C GLU A 55 -14.29 6.34 20.50
N PHE A 56 -14.87 5.17 20.24
CA PHE A 56 -14.58 3.96 21.00
C PHE A 56 -13.11 3.55 20.90
N PHE A 57 -12.54 3.57 19.68
CA PHE A 57 -11.13 3.25 19.47
C PHE A 57 -10.21 4.20 20.25
N GLU A 58 -10.46 5.51 20.15
CA GLU A 58 -9.65 6.54 20.81
C GLU A 58 -9.74 6.46 22.35
N LYS A 59 -10.92 6.15 22.90
CA LYS A 59 -11.13 6.07 24.35
C LYS A 59 -10.68 4.74 24.96
N ASN A 60 -10.79 3.63 24.24
CA ASN A 60 -10.63 2.29 24.82
C ASN A 60 -9.45 1.51 24.25
N VAL A 61 -9.11 1.69 22.98
CA VAL A 61 -8.07 0.88 22.30
C VAL A 61 -6.74 1.61 22.28
N ARG A 62 -6.71 2.87 21.83
CA ARG A 62 -5.45 3.66 21.72
C ARG A 62 -4.68 3.78 23.05
N PRO A 63 -5.31 3.99 24.22
CA PRO A 63 -4.58 4.08 25.48
C PRO A 63 -3.79 2.80 25.78
N ILE A 64 -4.39 1.64 25.57
CA ILE A 64 -3.74 0.33 25.77
C ILE A 64 -2.54 0.18 24.85
N LEU A 65 -2.70 0.49 23.56
CA LEU A 65 -1.61 0.40 22.58
C LEU A 65 -0.46 1.35 22.94
N SER A 66 -0.79 2.58 23.36
CA SER A 66 0.21 3.58 23.74
C SER A 66 1.00 3.21 24.99
N GLU A 67 0.34 2.64 25.99
CA GLU A 67 0.99 2.27 27.25
C GLU A 67 1.83 1.00 27.13
N ARG A 68 1.39 0.04 26.30
CA ARG A 68 1.91 -1.33 26.36
C ARG A 68 2.62 -1.79 25.09
N CYS A 69 2.30 -1.22 23.93
CA CYS A 69 2.72 -1.75 22.64
C CYS A 69 3.70 -0.82 21.91
N TYR A 70 3.48 0.48 21.91
CA TYR A 70 4.25 1.43 21.10
C TYR A 70 5.75 1.46 21.43
N LYS A 71 6.13 1.17 22.67
CA LYS A 71 7.54 1.05 23.10
C LYS A 71 8.36 0.06 22.24
N CYS A 72 7.72 -0.87 21.54
CA CYS A 72 8.40 -1.80 20.64
C CYS A 72 7.76 -1.93 19.25
N HIS A 73 6.60 -1.32 19.01
CA HIS A 73 5.79 -1.47 17.79
C HIS A 73 5.25 -0.12 17.29
N SER A 74 6.06 0.94 17.33
CA SER A 74 5.74 2.25 16.76
C SER A 74 6.81 2.68 15.77
N ALA A 75 6.43 3.48 14.79
CA ALA A 75 7.33 4.10 13.83
C ALA A 75 8.29 5.11 14.49
N ALA A 76 7.97 5.58 15.69
CA ALA A 76 8.86 6.42 16.49
C ALA A 76 10.05 5.63 17.08
N GLU A 77 9.95 4.31 17.16
CA GLU A 77 11.01 3.46 17.69
C GLU A 77 12.02 3.08 16.60
N SER A 78 13.30 3.21 16.93
CA SER A 78 14.41 2.92 16.00
C SER A 78 14.44 1.48 15.47
N THR A 79 13.83 0.54 16.19
CA THR A 79 13.70 -0.85 15.77
C THR A 79 12.38 -1.40 16.27
N SER A 80 11.46 -1.62 15.33
CA SER A 80 10.22 -2.32 15.63
C SER A 80 10.43 -3.83 15.63
N LYS A 81 9.92 -4.53 16.65
CA LYS A 81 10.04 -5.98 16.75
C LYS A 81 9.14 -6.66 15.72
N GLY A 82 9.68 -7.66 15.02
CA GLY A 82 8.92 -8.48 14.07
C GLY A 82 8.33 -7.69 12.89
N GLY A 83 8.94 -6.55 12.52
CA GLY A 83 8.47 -5.69 11.43
C GLY A 83 7.11 -5.04 11.66
N LEU A 84 6.55 -5.12 12.87
CA LEU A 84 5.14 -4.79 13.14
C LEU A 84 4.97 -3.37 13.68
N LEU A 85 4.09 -2.56 13.07
CA LEU A 85 3.74 -1.22 13.58
C LEU A 85 2.25 -1.14 13.91
N LEU A 86 1.94 -0.63 15.09
CA LEU A 86 0.57 -0.58 15.64
C LEU A 86 0.02 0.84 15.83
N ASP A 87 0.79 1.86 15.44
CA ASP A 87 0.45 3.27 15.62
C ASP A 87 -0.28 3.91 14.43
N SER A 88 -0.43 3.16 13.32
CA SER A 88 -1.23 3.57 12.17
C SER A 88 -2.11 2.43 11.67
N ARG A 89 -3.33 2.79 11.20
CA ARG A 89 -4.26 1.81 10.63
C ARG A 89 -3.64 1.07 9.44
N ALA A 90 -2.93 1.79 8.58
CA ALA A 90 -2.31 1.19 7.39
C ALA A 90 -1.30 0.11 7.79
N ALA A 91 -0.43 0.38 8.76
CA ALA A 91 0.56 -0.60 9.18
C ALA A 91 -0.03 -1.78 9.96
N MET A 92 -1.12 -1.58 10.71
CA MET A 92 -1.85 -2.69 11.36
C MET A 92 -2.49 -3.64 10.33
N LEU A 93 -2.90 -3.12 9.17
CA LEU A 93 -3.45 -3.94 8.08
C LEU A 93 -2.36 -4.68 7.31
N GLU A 94 -1.20 -4.04 7.11
CA GLU A 94 -0.02 -4.69 6.53
C GLU A 94 0.50 -5.81 7.45
N GLY A 95 0.60 -5.52 8.74
CA GLY A 95 1.11 -6.43 9.76
C GLY A 95 2.63 -6.44 9.84
N GLY A 96 3.18 -7.60 10.19
CA GLY A 96 4.63 -7.80 10.33
C GLY A 96 5.04 -9.18 9.83
N ASP A 97 6.16 -9.70 10.34
CA ASP A 97 6.78 -10.94 9.86
C ASP A 97 5.87 -12.19 9.99
N GLN A 98 4.87 -12.13 10.86
CA GLN A 98 3.92 -13.22 11.08
C GLN A 98 2.66 -13.12 10.21
N GLY A 99 2.46 -12.01 9.48
CA GLY A 99 1.28 -11.70 8.68
C GLY A 99 0.48 -10.49 9.20
N PRO A 100 -0.77 -10.29 8.74
CA PRO A 100 -1.58 -9.11 9.05
C PRO A 100 -1.99 -9.07 10.52
N ALA A 101 -1.73 -7.95 11.20
CA ALA A 101 -2.11 -7.80 12.61
C ALA A 101 -3.62 -7.63 12.78
N VAL A 102 -4.30 -6.98 11.81
CA VAL A 102 -5.75 -6.83 11.81
C VAL A 102 -6.32 -7.18 10.44
N VAL A 103 -7.24 -8.13 10.41
CA VAL A 103 -8.14 -8.36 9.27
C VAL A 103 -9.54 -7.87 9.63
N PRO A 104 -10.05 -6.82 8.97
CA PRO A 104 -11.38 -6.29 9.25
C PRO A 104 -12.45 -7.40 9.21
N ASN A 105 -13.35 -7.37 10.20
CA ASN A 105 -14.46 -8.32 10.34
C ASN A 105 -14.04 -9.80 10.49
N ASN A 106 -12.77 -10.13 10.70
CA ASN A 106 -12.32 -11.51 10.82
C ASN A 106 -11.24 -11.73 11.89
N LEU A 107 -11.69 -11.88 13.15
CA LEU A 107 -10.79 -12.10 14.29
C LEU A 107 -9.92 -13.36 14.15
N LYS A 108 -10.40 -14.42 13.48
CA LYS A 108 -9.63 -15.67 13.31
C LYS A 108 -8.48 -15.53 12.32
N LYS A 109 -8.50 -14.50 11.48
CA LYS A 109 -7.43 -14.20 10.50
C LYS A 109 -6.52 -13.06 10.95
N SER A 110 -6.84 -12.39 12.06
CA SER A 110 -5.94 -11.46 12.74
C SER A 110 -5.00 -12.24 13.66
N LEU A 111 -3.73 -11.84 13.70
CA LEU A 111 -2.67 -12.49 14.49
C LEU A 111 -2.58 -11.98 15.92
#